data_AF-A0AAN8D924-F1
#
_entry.id   AF-A0AAN8D924-F1
#
_cell.length_a   1.000
_cell.length_b   1.000
_cell.length_c   1.000
_cell.angle_alpha   90.00
_cell.angle_beta   90.00
_cell.angle_gamma   90.00
#
_symmetry.space_group_name_H-M   'P 1'
#
loop_
_entity.id
_entity.type
_entity.pdbx_description
1 polymer ?
#
loop_
_entity_poly.entity_id
_entity_poly.type
_entity_poly.pdbx_seq_one_letter_code
_entity_poly.pdbx_strand_id
1 'polypeptide(L)'
;MPLPEDAVQLGGSMSLHGNHMTLACFHGPNFRSKSWALFHLEEPNIAFWTEAQKIWEDGSQDDSTYIVQTLDFHLGHNTMVTKPCGALESPMATITKITRRRHENPPHGVATVKEWFNYVTAMRNEGNWFHLSTGIVYFAS
;
A
#
# COMPACT_ATOMS: atom_id res chain seq x y z
N MET A 1 -2.97 -30.14 19.64
CA MET A 1 -2.46 -31.05 18.60
C MET A 1 -1.04 -30.58 18.32
N PRO A 2 0.02 -31.38 18.56
CA PRO A 2 1.39 -30.93 18.29
C PRO A 2 1.61 -30.83 16.77
N LEU A 3 2.40 -29.85 16.34
CA LEU A 3 2.79 -29.68 14.93
C LEU A 3 3.74 -30.81 14.50
N PRO A 4 3.75 -31.24 13.22
CA PRO A 4 4.61 -32.34 12.75
C PRO A 4 6.11 -32.00 12.90
N GLU A 5 6.93 -33.00 13.19
CA GLU A 5 8.31 -32.82 13.66
C GLU A 5 9.34 -32.49 12.58
N ASP A 6 9.09 -32.77 11.28
CA ASP A 6 10.09 -32.51 10.25
C ASP A 6 9.45 -32.12 8.90
N ALA A 7 9.97 -31.04 8.29
CA ALA A 7 9.56 -30.43 7.02
C ALA A 7 8.18 -29.74 7.00
N VAL A 8 7.87 -28.93 8.02
CA VAL A 8 6.66 -28.10 7.98
C VAL A 8 6.94 -26.80 7.22
N GLN A 9 6.50 -26.77 5.96
CA GLN A 9 6.28 -25.52 5.23
C GLN A 9 5.13 -24.78 5.93
N LEU A 10 5.48 -23.73 6.67
CA LEU A 10 4.54 -22.88 7.39
C LEU A 10 4.22 -21.67 6.54
N GLY A 11 2.96 -21.47 6.20
CA GLY A 11 2.57 -20.36 5.36
C GLY A 11 1.19 -19.83 5.68
N GLY A 12 0.88 -18.73 5.03
CA GLY A 12 -0.41 -18.10 5.11
C GLY A 12 -0.64 -17.22 3.90
N SER A 13 -1.91 -16.96 3.61
CA SER A 13 -2.31 -15.97 2.62
C SER A 13 -3.32 -15.01 3.21
N MET A 14 -3.30 -13.78 2.70
CA MET A 14 -4.34 -12.79 2.93
C MET A 14 -4.74 -12.19 1.60
N SER A 15 -6.03 -11.88 1.47
CA SER A 15 -6.53 -11.07 0.36
C SER A 15 -7.38 -9.94 0.90
N LEU A 16 -7.14 -8.73 0.40
CA LEU A 16 -7.86 -7.52 0.74
C LEU A 16 -8.36 -6.89 -0.53
N HIS A 17 -9.67 -6.74 -0.62
CA HIS A 17 -10.35 -6.08 -1.72
C HIS A 17 -11.11 -4.88 -1.16
N GLY A 18 -11.05 -3.76 -1.86
CA GLY A 18 -11.80 -2.56 -1.50
C GLY A 18 -12.30 -1.85 -2.75
N ASN A 19 -13.27 -0.96 -2.56
CA ASN A 19 -13.72 -0.08 -3.63
C ASN A 19 -12.78 1.12 -3.78
N HIS A 20 -12.30 1.65 -2.65
CA HIS A 20 -11.38 2.79 -2.61
C HIS A 20 -10.34 2.58 -1.51
N MET A 21 -9.10 2.93 -1.79
CA MET A 21 -8.04 3.04 -0.78
C MET A 21 -7.40 4.41 -0.85
N THR A 22 -7.17 4.99 0.32
CA THR A 22 -6.46 6.27 0.46
C THR A 22 -5.21 6.07 1.29
N LEU A 23 -4.06 6.44 0.74
CA LEU A 23 -2.76 6.35 1.40
C LEU A 23 -2.10 7.73 1.46
N ALA A 24 -1.68 8.14 2.65
CA ALA A 24 -0.85 9.33 2.83
C ALA A 24 0.61 8.91 3.05
N CYS A 25 1.50 9.32 2.16
CA CYS A 25 2.93 9.04 2.22
C CYS A 25 3.70 10.30 2.63
N PHE A 26 4.18 10.30 3.87
CA PHE A 26 5.03 11.35 4.40
C PHE A 26 6.50 11.01 4.18
N HIS A 27 7.31 12.02 3.91
CA HIS A 27 8.75 11.86 3.99
C HIS A 27 9.26 12.14 5.41
N GLY A 28 10.24 11.34 5.85
CA GLY A 28 10.93 11.51 7.13
C GLY A 28 10.18 10.98 8.35
N PRO A 29 10.86 10.90 9.51
CA PRO A 29 10.29 10.35 10.73
C PRO A 29 9.22 11.29 11.33
N ASN A 30 8.22 10.70 12.00
CA ASN A 30 7.21 11.39 12.82
C ASN A 30 6.13 12.21 12.10
N PHE A 31 5.89 12.02 10.79
CA PHE A 31 4.80 12.68 10.05
C PHE A 31 4.81 14.22 10.11
N ARG A 32 5.96 14.84 10.43
CA ARG A 32 6.07 16.29 10.65
C ARG A 32 6.31 17.09 9.37
N SER A 33 6.50 16.41 8.24
CA SER A 33 6.76 17.09 6.99
C SER A 33 5.68 18.11 6.66
N LYS A 34 6.10 19.22 6.05
CA LYS A 34 5.19 20.21 5.48
C LYS A 34 4.48 19.70 4.23
N SER A 35 4.95 18.63 3.59
CA SER A 35 4.30 18.08 2.41
C SER A 35 4.32 16.56 2.38
N TRP A 36 3.26 15.96 1.86
CA TRP A 36 3.10 14.53 1.68
C TRP A 36 2.44 14.23 0.32
N ALA A 37 2.60 13.00 -0.16
CA ALA A 37 1.83 12.51 -1.29
C ALA A 37 0.56 11.82 -0.77
N LEU A 38 -0.59 12.17 -1.34
CA LEU A 38 -1.85 11.53 -1.08
C LEU A 38 -2.24 10.70 -2.31
N PHE A 39 -2.36 9.40 -2.13
CA PHE A 39 -2.77 8.45 -3.15
C PHE A 39 -4.24 8.16 -2.93
N HIS A 40 -5.03 8.30 -3.98
CA HIS A 40 -6.38 7.79 -4.07
C HIS A 40 -6.39 6.66 -5.10
N LEU A 41 -6.75 5.47 -4.67
CA LEU A 41 -6.64 4.23 -5.44
C LEU A 41 -8.03 3.64 -5.61
N GLU A 42 -8.40 3.36 -6.87
CA GLU A 42 -9.67 2.75 -7.23
C GLU A 42 -9.54 1.23 -7.29
N GLU A 43 -10.51 0.54 -6.69
CA GLU A 43 -10.66 -0.92 -6.70
C GLU A 43 -9.37 -1.69 -6.37
N PRO A 44 -8.68 -1.38 -5.25
CA PRO A 44 -7.47 -2.09 -4.86
C PRO A 44 -7.78 -3.56 -4.58
N ASN A 45 -6.99 -4.43 -5.19
CA ASN A 45 -6.93 -5.86 -4.87
C ASN A 45 -5.51 -6.23 -4.46
N ILE A 46 -5.35 -6.53 -3.17
CA ILE A 46 -4.09 -6.92 -2.56
C ILE A 46 -4.15 -8.39 -2.21
N ALA A 47 -3.18 -9.14 -2.69
CA ALA A 47 -3.00 -10.52 -2.26
C ALA A 47 -1.58 -10.71 -1.76
N PHE A 48 -1.44 -11.35 -0.60
CA PHE A 48 -0.16 -11.60 0.02
C PHE A 48 -0.07 -13.06 0.40
N TRP A 49 1.06 -13.68 0.08
CA TRP A 49 1.39 -15.05 0.44
C TRP A 49 2.74 -15.05 1.12
N THR A 50 2.83 -15.79 2.22
CA THR A 50 4.08 -16.03 2.91
C THR A 50 4.25 -17.52 3.11
N GLU A 51 5.48 -17.96 2.96
CA GLU A 51 5.88 -19.34 3.15
C GLU A 51 7.24 -19.34 3.84
N ALA A 52 7.37 -20.10 4.91
CA ALA A 52 8.59 -20.31 5.65
C ALA A 52 8.86 -21.79 5.73
N GLN A 53 10.08 -22.19 5.41
CA GLN A 53 10.53 -23.57 5.52
C GLN A 53 11.89 -23.62 6.20
N LYS A 54 12.09 -24.64 7.01
CA LYS A 54 13.39 -24.95 7.58
C LYS A 54 14.26 -25.55 6.49
N ILE A 55 15.48 -25.04 6.34
CA ILE A 55 16.49 -25.54 5.40
C ILE A 55 17.71 -26.00 6.18
N TRP A 56 18.33 -27.08 5.70
CA TRP A 56 19.57 -27.61 6.25
C TRP A 56 20.70 -27.19 5.32
N GLU A 57 21.67 -26.43 5.83
CA GLU A 57 22.88 -26.11 5.07
C GLU A 57 23.91 -27.23 5.26
N ASP A 58 24.36 -27.83 4.15
CA ASP A 58 25.35 -28.90 4.15
C ASP A 58 26.62 -28.48 4.92
N GLY A 59 26.89 -29.16 6.03
CA GLY A 59 28.05 -28.91 6.89
C GLY A 59 27.83 -27.94 8.05
N SER A 60 26.63 -27.37 8.20
CA SER A 60 26.25 -26.58 9.37
C SER A 60 25.51 -27.44 10.41
N GLN A 61 25.70 -27.14 11.69
CA GLN A 61 24.97 -27.77 12.79
C GLN A 61 23.72 -26.96 13.21
N ASP A 62 23.46 -25.85 12.52
CA ASP A 62 22.40 -24.88 12.81
C ASP A 62 21.23 -25.02 11.83
N ASP A 63 20.04 -24.71 12.34
CA ASP A 63 18.81 -24.68 11.58
C ASP A 63 18.65 -23.33 10.87
N SER A 64 18.72 -23.30 9.53
CA SER A 64 18.41 -22.11 8.74
C SER A 64 16.92 -22.08 8.38
N THR A 65 16.33 -20.88 8.22
CA THR A 65 14.93 -20.71 7.76
C THR A 65 14.90 -19.90 6.48
N TYR A 66 14.27 -20.46 5.46
CA TYR A 66 14.02 -19.79 4.18
C TYR A 66 12.59 -19.27 4.14
N ILE A 67 12.43 -17.98 3.81
CA ILE A 67 11.12 -17.34 3.76
C ILE A 67 10.90 -16.75 2.37
N VAL A 68 9.79 -17.10 1.74
CA VAL A 68 9.29 -16.52 0.50
C VAL A 68 8.05 -15.69 0.81
N GLN A 69 8.03 -14.45 0.32
CA GLN A 69 6.89 -13.56 0.45
C GLN A 69 6.55 -12.98 -0.92
N THR A 70 5.29 -13.12 -1.31
CA THR A 70 4.75 -12.57 -2.55
C THR A 70 3.65 -11.59 -2.20
N LEU A 71 3.76 -10.36 -2.69
CA LEU A 71 2.74 -9.32 -2.56
C LEU A 71 2.31 -8.88 -3.95
N ASP A 72 1.08 -9.20 -4.32
CA ASP A 72 0.45 -8.72 -5.53
C ASP A 72 -0.47 -7.54 -5.19
N PHE A 73 -0.35 -6.48 -5.98
CA PHE A 73 -1.13 -5.26 -5.81
C PHE A 73 -1.68 -4.81 -7.16
N HIS A 74 -2.98 -4.99 -7.35
CA HIS A 74 -3.69 -4.60 -8.57
C HIS A 74 -4.63 -3.43 -8.29
N LEU A 75 -4.81 -2.57 -9.29
CA LEU A 75 -5.69 -1.40 -9.24
C LEU A 75 -6.65 -1.43 -10.42
N GLY A 76 -7.85 -0.91 -10.20
CA GLY A 76 -8.89 -0.78 -11.22
C GLY A 76 -9.54 -2.12 -11.61
N HIS A 77 -10.57 -2.00 -12.45
CA HIS A 77 -11.28 -3.14 -13.01
C HIS A 77 -10.36 -3.98 -13.90
N ASN A 78 -10.67 -5.28 -14.03
CA ASN A 78 -10.29 -6.07 -15.21
C ASN A 78 -11.07 -5.59 -16.47
N THR A 79 -11.06 -4.28 -16.77
CA THR A 79 -11.98 -3.56 -17.68
C THR A 79 -11.66 -3.64 -19.16
N MET A 80 -10.88 -4.60 -19.65
CA MET A 80 -10.73 -4.75 -21.10
C MET A 80 -12.03 -5.23 -21.81
N VAL A 81 -13.15 -5.46 -21.11
CA VAL A 81 -14.31 -6.16 -21.71
C VAL A 81 -15.67 -5.45 -21.59
N THR A 82 -15.88 -4.41 -20.76
CA THR A 82 -17.28 -3.98 -20.45
C THR A 82 -17.59 -2.48 -20.32
N LYS A 83 -16.89 -1.56 -21.01
CA LYS A 83 -17.38 -0.17 -21.08
C LYS A 83 -17.49 0.35 -22.52
N PRO A 84 -18.68 0.87 -22.93
CA PRO A 84 -18.88 1.42 -24.26
C PRO A 84 -18.06 2.71 -24.44
N CYS A 85 -17.49 2.83 -25.63
CA CYS A 85 -16.68 3.95 -26.11
C CYS A 85 -17.37 5.30 -25.81
N GLY A 86 -16.78 6.15 -24.96
CA GLY A 86 -17.17 7.57 -24.84
C GLY A 86 -17.26 8.19 -23.45
N ALA A 87 -17.16 7.45 -22.35
CA ALA A 87 -17.00 8.05 -21.01
C ALA A 87 -15.52 8.18 -20.67
N LEU A 88 -15.06 9.42 -20.43
CA LEU A 88 -13.69 9.72 -19.97
C LEU A 88 -13.37 8.81 -18.77
N GLU A 89 -12.45 7.86 -18.96
CA GLU A 89 -12.11 6.87 -17.94
C GLU A 89 -11.64 7.59 -16.66
N SER A 90 -12.32 7.35 -15.54
CA SER A 90 -11.81 7.79 -14.25
C SER A 90 -10.46 7.09 -14.00
N PRO A 91 -9.42 7.83 -13.56
CA PRO A 91 -8.09 7.25 -13.37
C PRO A 91 -8.13 6.16 -12.30
N MET A 92 -7.42 5.04 -12.52
CA MET A 92 -7.33 3.95 -11.53
C MET A 92 -6.59 4.37 -10.26
N ALA A 93 -5.76 5.40 -10.38
CA ALA A 93 -5.18 6.07 -9.23
C ALA A 93 -4.89 7.54 -9.52
N THR A 94 -5.04 8.35 -8.48
CA THR A 94 -4.68 9.76 -8.47
C THR A 94 -3.67 10.01 -7.36
N ILE A 95 -2.55 10.64 -7.70
CA ILE A 95 -1.54 11.05 -6.73
C ILE A 95 -1.52 12.58 -6.67
N THR A 96 -1.72 13.09 -5.46
CA THR A 96 -1.72 14.52 -5.17
C THR A 96 -0.59 14.84 -4.21
N LYS A 97 0.21 15.87 -4.54
CA LYS A 97 1.07 16.48 -3.53
C LYS A 97 0.25 17.42 -2.64
N ILE A 98 0.23 17.14 -1.35
CA ILE A 98 -0.36 18.00 -0.34
C ILE A 98 0.75 18.81 0.34
N THR A 99 0.50 20.10 0.55
CA THR A 99 1.39 20.97 1.35
C THR A 99 0.58 21.63 2.45
N ARG A 100 1.02 21.45 3.69
CA ARG A 100 0.45 22.03 4.91
C ARG A 100 0.48 23.55 4.88
N ARG A 101 -0.64 24.21 5.19
CA ARG A 101 -0.65 25.67 5.34
C ARG A 101 -0.06 26.09 6.69
N ARG A 102 0.40 27.34 6.77
CA ARG A 102 1.12 27.88 7.94
C ARG A 102 0.35 27.78 9.27
N HIS A 103 -0.98 27.73 9.22
CA HIS A 103 -1.85 27.72 10.40
C HIS A 103 -2.45 26.35 10.75
N GLU A 104 -2.21 25.33 9.92
CA GLU A 104 -2.71 23.98 10.15
C GLU A 104 -1.58 23.16 10.77
N ASN A 105 -1.62 22.97 12.07
CA ASN A 105 -0.65 22.11 12.76
C ASN A 105 -1.10 20.65 12.67
N PRO A 106 -0.15 19.70 12.60
CA PRO A 106 -0.50 18.29 12.72
C PRO A 106 -1.19 18.03 14.06
N PRO A 107 -2.06 17.01 14.15
CA PRO A 107 -2.65 16.58 15.40
C PRO A 107 -1.59 16.32 16.49
N HIS A 108 -1.98 16.50 17.75
CA HIS A 108 -1.10 16.21 18.88
C HIS A 108 -0.72 14.72 18.92
N GLY A 109 0.39 14.38 19.59
CA GLY A 109 0.92 13.00 19.61
C GLY A 109 0.00 11.94 20.23
N VAL A 110 -1.09 12.35 20.89
CA VAL A 110 -2.14 11.49 21.45
C VAL A 110 -3.39 11.39 20.58
N ALA A 111 -3.37 11.97 19.37
CA ALA A 111 -4.49 11.93 18.44
C ALA A 111 -4.72 10.53 17.87
N THR A 112 -5.98 10.20 17.64
CA THR A 112 -6.45 8.94 17.08
C THR A 112 -6.08 8.80 15.59
N VAL A 113 -6.08 7.56 15.10
CA VAL A 113 -5.89 7.27 13.66
C VAL A 113 -6.90 8.04 12.80
N LYS A 114 -8.15 8.18 13.25
CA LYS A 114 -9.19 8.92 12.53
C LYS A 114 -8.87 10.41 12.42
N GLU A 115 -8.34 11.03 13.48
CA GLU A 115 -7.94 12.44 13.46
C GLU A 115 -6.76 12.67 12.52
N TRP A 116 -5.76 11.78 12.56
CA TRP A 116 -4.66 11.81 11.58
C TRP A 116 -5.16 11.61 10.15
N PHE A 117 -6.07 10.67 9.92
CA PHE A 117 -6.65 10.41 8.60
C PHE A 117 -7.41 11.63 8.06
N ASN A 118 -8.23 12.26 8.91
CA ASN A 118 -8.94 13.48 8.53
C ASN A 118 -7.97 14.63 8.22
N TYR A 119 -6.93 14.80 9.02
CA TYR A 119 -5.91 15.83 8.80
C TYR A 119 -5.20 15.66 7.44
N VAL A 120 -4.83 14.43 7.06
CA VAL A 120 -4.11 14.19 5.80
C VAL A 120 -4.97 14.28 4.55
N THR A 121 -6.28 14.10 4.70
CA THR A 121 -7.26 14.09 3.60
C THR A 121 -8.05 15.41 3.47
N ALA A 122 -8.15 16.23 4.51
CA ALA A 122 -8.89 17.50 4.50
C ALA A 122 -8.23 18.60 3.66
N MET A 123 -6.95 18.45 3.33
CA MET A 123 -6.17 19.46 2.64
C MET A 123 -6.52 19.54 1.16
N ARG A 124 -6.91 20.72 0.70
CA ARG A 124 -7.36 20.96 -0.68
C ARG A 124 -6.17 21.24 -1.61
N ASN A 125 -6.22 20.63 -2.80
CA ASN A 125 -5.19 20.60 -3.85
C ASN A 125 -4.54 21.95 -4.16
N GLU A 126 -3.22 22.02 -4.06
CA GLU A 126 -2.40 23.01 -4.76
C GLU A 126 -1.56 22.30 -5.83
N GLY A 127 -2.23 21.89 -6.91
CA GLY A 127 -1.71 22.06 -8.26
C GLY A 127 -0.71 21.06 -8.86
N ASN A 128 -0.66 19.78 -8.47
CA ASN A 128 -0.03 18.75 -9.31
C ASN A 128 -0.71 17.39 -9.14
N TRP A 129 -1.21 16.85 -10.26
CA TRP A 129 -1.89 15.56 -10.35
C TRP A 129 -1.05 14.61 -11.20
N PHE A 130 -0.80 13.42 -10.69
CA PHE A 130 -0.35 12.30 -11.53
C PHE A 130 -1.52 11.33 -11.68
N HIS A 131 -1.90 11.07 -12.93
CA HIS A 131 -2.90 10.06 -13.28
C HIS A 131 -2.17 8.79 -13.71
N LEU A 132 -2.55 7.66 -13.13
CA LEU A 132 -2.06 6.35 -13.53
C LEU A 132 -3.14 5.67 -14.37
N SER A 133 -2.87 5.50 -15.67
CA SER A 133 -3.73 4.78 -16.62
C SER A 133 -3.21 3.38 -16.95
N THR A 134 -1.93 3.10 -16.69
CA THR A 134 -1.32 1.76 -16.77
C THR A 134 -0.34 1.58 -15.60
N GLY A 135 -0.41 0.42 -14.95
CA GLY A 135 0.22 0.19 -13.65
C GLY A 135 1.74 0.00 -13.74
N ILE A 136 2.52 1.08 -13.63
CA ILE A 136 3.87 1.06 -13.08
C ILE A 136 4.11 2.38 -12.34
N VAL A 137 4.37 2.32 -11.03
CA VAL A 137 4.81 3.48 -10.23
C VAL A 137 6.30 3.30 -9.95
N TYR A 138 7.15 4.07 -10.64
CA TYR A 138 8.57 4.17 -10.30
C TYR A 138 8.74 5.17 -9.15
N PHE A 139 9.17 4.69 -7.99
CA PHE A 139 9.74 5.56 -6.96
C PHE A 139 11.24 5.69 -7.24
N ALA A 140 11.67 6.86 -7.73
CA ALA A 140 13.09 7.20 -7.74
C ALA A 140 13.46 7.74 -6.35
N SER A 141 14.37 7.05 -5.66
CA SER A 141 15.06 7.53 -4.47
C SER A 141 16.20 8.46 -4.84
#